data_AF-A0A1E1KH45-F1
#
_entry.id   AF-A0A1E1KH45-F1
#
_cell.length_a   1.000
_cell.length_b   1.000
_cell.length_c   1.000
_cell.angle_alpha   90.00
_cell.angle_beta   90.00
_cell.angle_gamma   90.00
#
_symmetry.space_group_name_H-M   'P 1'
#
loop_
_entity.id
_entity.type
_entity.pdbx_description
1 polymer ?
#
loop_
_entity_poly.entity_id
_entity_poly.type
_entity_poly.pdbx_seq_one_letter_code
_entity_poly.pdbx_strand_id
1 'polypeptide(L)'
;MASNAPTILELKTSFLRAQILALSQPLRPSANLTASNTSDEENALRQKSIDDALLKLNNQLKQHNKLAYGPQVQRHVAEQVDRLYWNAGERGVRILGPEDEWAERGSDYRQESVIDQLPEEWSENASTKSPEQAAKFTELSQRLTALNEKRRIARERLERYKRLQEMVSLLGEDAGVQDNLITRNGEVEVELEKMRRLMLRVTRGVGALEGKGQGEEMDVDVEGEGDGEEQGKIFALLSGDV
;
A
#
# COMPACT_ATOMS: atom_id res chain seq x y z
N MET A 1 -6.14 -27.53 -26.28
CA MET A 1 -4.77 -27.38 -25.75
C MET A 1 -4.46 -25.89 -25.74
N ALA A 2 -4.44 -25.25 -24.57
CA ALA A 2 -4.23 -23.81 -24.47
C ALA A 2 -2.81 -23.48 -24.94
N SER A 3 -2.69 -22.78 -26.08
CA SER A 3 -1.44 -22.20 -26.52
C SER A 3 -1.10 -21.03 -25.59
N ASN A 4 -0.33 -21.31 -24.54
CA ASN A 4 0.23 -20.24 -23.71
C ASN A 4 1.04 -19.30 -24.60
N ALA A 5 0.80 -18.00 -24.47
CA ALA A 5 1.58 -16.99 -25.15
C ALA A 5 3.06 -17.16 -24.76
N PRO A 6 4.01 -17.11 -25.73
CA PRO A 6 5.41 -17.30 -25.43
C PRO A 6 5.91 -16.20 -24.50
N THR A 7 6.69 -16.58 -23.49
CA THR A 7 7.29 -15.60 -22.58
C THR A 7 8.35 -14.76 -23.29
N ILE A 8 8.63 -13.54 -22.81
CA ILE A 8 9.68 -12.67 -23.36
C ILE A 8 11.04 -13.39 -23.38
N LEU A 9 11.31 -14.20 -22.35
CA LEU A 9 12.51 -15.02 -22.28
C LEU A 9 12.52 -16.08 -23.41
N GLU A 10 11.40 -16.77 -23.64
CA GLU A 10 11.30 -17.73 -24.74
C GLU A 10 11.52 -17.07 -26.10
N LEU A 11 10.98 -15.87 -26.33
CA LEU A 11 11.23 -15.09 -27.56
C LEU A 11 12.70 -14.72 -27.74
N LYS A 12 13.37 -14.27 -26.67
CA LYS A 12 14.81 -13.96 -26.71
C LYS A 12 15.64 -15.21 -26.99
N THR A 13 15.32 -16.33 -26.37
CA THR A 13 16.03 -17.60 -26.62
C THR A 13 15.77 -18.14 -28.03
N SER A 14 14.55 -18.01 -28.57
CA SER A 14 14.23 -18.46 -29.92
C SER A 14 14.93 -17.60 -30.97
N PHE A 15 15.03 -16.29 -30.75
CA PHE A 15 15.81 -15.37 -31.57
C PHE A 15 17.30 -15.76 -31.58
N LEU A 16 17.90 -15.97 -30.40
CA LEU A 16 19.31 -16.39 -30.30
C LEU A 16 19.54 -17.72 -31.03
N ARG A 17 18.64 -18.69 -30.89
CA ARG A 17 18.73 -19.97 -31.63
C ARG A 17 18.70 -19.76 -33.14
N ALA A 18 17.75 -18.96 -33.64
CA ALA A 18 17.63 -18.68 -35.06
C ALA A 18 18.89 -18.02 -35.62
N GLN A 19 19.44 -17.04 -34.90
CA GLN A 19 20.64 -16.32 -35.31
C GLN A 19 21.89 -17.22 -35.28
N ILE A 20 22.04 -18.03 -34.24
CA ILE A 20 23.15 -18.98 -34.13
C ILE A 20 23.10 -20.00 -35.27
N LEU A 21 21.91 -20.51 -35.62
CA LEU A 21 21.73 -21.41 -36.77
C LEU A 21 22.07 -20.75 -38.10
N ALA A 22 21.71 -19.48 -38.28
CA ALA A 22 22.05 -18.72 -39.49
C ALA A 22 23.56 -18.51 -39.63
N LEU A 23 24.24 -18.22 -38.52
CA LEU A 23 25.69 -17.99 -38.49
C LEU A 23 26.52 -19.28 -38.48
N SER A 24 25.94 -20.40 -38.03
CA SER A 24 26.61 -21.71 -37.97
C SER A 24 26.46 -22.54 -39.24
N GLN A 25 26.09 -21.92 -40.36
CA GLN A 25 25.97 -22.62 -41.62
C GLN A 25 27.32 -23.19 -42.06
N PRO A 26 27.35 -24.38 -42.68
CA PRO A 26 28.59 -24.99 -43.14
C PRO A 26 29.23 -24.11 -44.21
N LEU A 27 30.55 -23.92 -44.09
CA LEU A 27 31.33 -23.15 -45.04
C LEU A 27 31.36 -23.88 -46.39
N ARG A 28 31.16 -23.09 -47.45
CA ARG A 28 31.27 -23.52 -48.84
C ARG A 28 32.51 -22.89 -49.47
N PRO A 29 33.14 -23.53 -50.45
CA PRO A 29 34.25 -22.92 -51.18
C PRO A 29 33.75 -21.63 -51.85
N SER A 30 34.52 -20.55 -51.72
CA SER A 30 34.17 -19.28 -52.34
C SER A 30 34.40 -19.36 -53.86
N ALA A 31 33.60 -18.62 -54.63
CA ALA A 31 33.72 -18.58 -56.09
C ALA A 31 35.12 -18.14 -56.55
N ASN A 32 35.77 -17.26 -55.78
CA ASN A 32 37.13 -16.80 -56.04
C ASN A 32 38.16 -17.90 -55.81
N LEU A 33 38.01 -18.71 -54.75
CA LEU A 33 38.88 -19.86 -54.50
C LEU A 33 38.80 -20.87 -55.63
N THR A 34 37.59 -21.16 -56.12
CA THR A 34 37.40 -22.07 -57.25
C THR A 34 37.99 -21.51 -58.54
N ALA A 35 37.83 -20.21 -58.81
CA ALA A 35 38.36 -19.57 -60.01
C ALA A 35 39.90 -19.53 -60.02
N SER A 36 40.54 -19.19 -58.91
CA SER A 36 42.00 -19.20 -58.77
C SER A 36 42.58 -20.60 -58.86
N ASN A 37 41.90 -21.61 -58.30
CA ASN A 37 42.36 -22.99 -58.39
C ASN A 37 42.25 -23.57 -59.80
N THR A 38 41.35 -23.05 -60.64
CA THR A 38 41.23 -23.45 -62.06
C THR A 38 42.19 -22.70 -62.98
N SER A 39 42.69 -21.52 -62.61
CA SER A 39 43.63 -20.74 -63.43
C SER A 39 45.09 -21.15 -63.25
N ASP A 40 45.45 -21.72 -62.10
CA ASP A 40 46.82 -22.12 -61.77
C ASP A 40 47.06 -23.61 -62.12
N GLU A 41 47.33 -23.92 -63.39
CA GLU A 41 47.51 -25.32 -63.86
C GLU A 41 48.68 -26.06 -63.18
N GLU A 42 49.75 -25.35 -62.80
CA GLU A 42 50.94 -25.95 -62.16
C GLU A 42 50.77 -26.23 -60.66
N ASN A 43 49.90 -25.47 -59.96
CA ASN A 43 49.69 -25.57 -58.51
C ASN A 43 48.25 -25.90 -58.10
N ALA A 44 47.41 -26.34 -59.05
CA ALA A 44 46.02 -26.67 -58.80
C ALA A 44 45.88 -27.74 -57.71
N LEU A 45 45.21 -27.37 -56.61
CA LEU A 45 44.85 -28.28 -55.54
C LEU A 45 43.78 -29.27 -56.05
N ARG A 46 43.96 -30.55 -55.70
CA ARG A 46 42.97 -31.58 -56.03
C ARG A 46 41.65 -31.24 -55.33
N GLN A 47 40.54 -31.27 -56.08
CA GLN A 47 39.20 -30.99 -55.54
C GLN A 47 38.89 -31.86 -54.31
N LYS A 48 39.30 -33.14 -54.34
CA LYS A 48 39.13 -34.07 -53.21
C LYS A 48 39.82 -33.59 -51.92
N SER A 49 41.02 -33.02 -52.02
CA SER A 49 41.71 -32.48 -50.82
C SER A 49 41.05 -31.23 -50.28
N ILE A 50 40.45 -30.40 -51.15
CA ILE A 50 39.67 -29.22 -50.74
C ILE A 50 38.40 -29.68 -50.01
N ASP A 51 37.68 -30.64 -50.58
CA ASP A 51 36.46 -31.19 -49.99
C ASP A 51 36.74 -31.87 -48.64
N ASP A 52 37.80 -32.67 -48.54
CA ASP A 52 38.22 -33.31 -47.27
C ASP A 52 38.61 -32.29 -46.21
N ALA A 53 39.35 -31.23 -46.58
CA ALA A 53 39.70 -30.15 -45.67
C ALA A 53 38.47 -29.37 -45.20
N LEU A 54 37.53 -29.07 -46.10
CA LEU A 54 36.26 -28.41 -45.79
C LEU A 54 35.39 -29.28 -44.87
N LEU A 55 35.35 -30.60 -45.08
CA LEU A 55 34.62 -31.52 -44.20
C LEU A 55 35.21 -31.52 -42.79
N LYS A 56 36.55 -31.60 -42.66
CA LYS A 56 37.23 -31.54 -41.36
C LYS A 56 36.98 -30.20 -40.65
N LEU A 57 37.11 -29.09 -41.36
CA LEU A 57 36.86 -27.75 -40.83
C LEU A 57 35.40 -27.58 -40.37
N ASN A 58 34.44 -27.98 -41.20
CA ASN A 58 33.02 -27.90 -40.86
C ASN A 58 32.68 -28.79 -39.65
N ASN A 59 33.34 -29.94 -39.49
CA ASN A 59 33.17 -30.79 -38.31
C ASN A 59 33.73 -30.14 -37.04
N GLN A 60 34.92 -29.52 -37.12
CA GLN A 60 35.49 -28.75 -36.00
C GLN A 60 34.62 -27.55 -35.62
N LEU A 61 34.08 -26.83 -36.61
CA LEU A 61 33.19 -25.70 -36.40
C LEU A 61 31.88 -26.14 -35.72
N LYS A 62 31.30 -27.27 -36.13
CA LYS A 62 30.12 -27.87 -35.46
C LYS A 62 30.42 -28.23 -34.01
N GLN A 63 31.59 -28.82 -33.73
CA GLN A 63 31.99 -29.17 -32.37
C GLN A 63 32.14 -27.92 -31.50
N HIS A 64 32.84 -26.89 -32.00
CA HIS A 64 32.99 -25.63 -31.31
C HIS A 64 31.64 -24.94 -31.05
N ASN A 65 30.77 -24.88 -32.06
CA ASN A 65 29.45 -24.26 -31.93
C ASN A 65 28.59 -24.96 -30.87
N LYS A 66 28.62 -26.30 -30.81
CA LYS A 66 27.90 -27.08 -29.79
C LYS A 66 28.41 -26.81 -28.36
N LEU A 67 29.73 -26.60 -28.20
CA LEU A 67 30.34 -26.31 -26.91
C LEU A 67 30.10 -24.86 -26.46
N ALA A 68 30.30 -23.89 -27.37
CA ALA A 68 30.16 -22.47 -27.07
C ALA A 68 28.70 -22.03 -26.92
N TYR A 69 27.79 -22.57 -27.74
CA TYR A 69 26.39 -22.15 -27.81
C TYR A 69 25.42 -23.25 -27.36
N GLY A 70 25.77 -23.94 -26.27
CA GLY A 70 24.88 -24.95 -25.69
C GLY A 70 23.50 -24.37 -25.29
N PRO A 71 22.43 -25.19 -25.20
CA PRO A 71 21.07 -24.72 -24.90
C PRO A 71 20.95 -23.94 -23.58
N GLN A 72 21.75 -24.32 -22.57
CA GLN A 72 21.81 -23.65 -21.27
C GLN A 72 22.46 -22.26 -21.37
N VAL A 73 23.55 -22.14 -22.15
CA VAL A 73 24.25 -20.86 -22.37
C VAL A 73 23.34 -19.89 -23.12
N GLN A 74 22.63 -20.35 -24.15
CA GLN A 74 21.67 -19.53 -24.88
C GLN A 74 20.56 -18.97 -23.96
N ARG A 75 20.04 -19.81 -23.05
CA ARG A 75 19.06 -19.37 -22.04
C ARG A 75 19.67 -18.37 -21.06
N HIS A 76 20.88 -18.64 -20.57
CA HIS A 76 21.56 -17.75 -19.64
C HIS A 76 21.85 -16.37 -20.25
N VAL A 77 22.31 -16.32 -21.51
CA VAL A 77 22.52 -15.07 -22.24
C VAL A 77 21.20 -14.33 -22.43
N ALA A 78 20.10 -15.02 -22.75
CA ALA A 78 18.79 -14.40 -22.84
C ALA A 78 18.33 -13.79 -21.51
N GLU A 79 18.58 -14.48 -20.38
CA GLU A 79 18.31 -13.97 -19.03
C GLU A 79 19.20 -12.75 -18.69
N GLN A 80 20.48 -12.76 -19.07
CA GLN A 80 21.37 -11.61 -18.88
C GLN A 80 20.91 -10.40 -19.70
N VAL A 81 20.53 -10.60 -20.95
CA VAL A 81 19.97 -9.54 -21.81
C VAL A 81 18.67 -9.00 -21.21
N ASP A 82 17.84 -9.86 -20.64
CA ASP A 82 16.63 -9.43 -19.93
C ASP A 82 16.94 -8.57 -18.71
N ARG A 83 17.86 -9.01 -17.84
CA ARG A 83 18.32 -8.24 -16.69
C ARG A 83 18.94 -6.91 -17.11
N LEU A 84 19.78 -6.90 -18.14
CA LEU A 84 20.38 -5.67 -18.65
C LEU A 84 19.34 -4.72 -19.24
N TYR A 85 18.31 -5.23 -19.90
CA TYR A 85 17.21 -4.41 -20.41
C TYR A 85 16.41 -3.78 -19.26
N TRP A 86 16.09 -4.53 -18.22
CA TRP A 86 15.45 -3.98 -17.02
C TRP A 86 16.33 -2.92 -16.34
N ASN A 87 17.59 -3.24 -16.09
CA ASN A 87 18.53 -2.32 -15.46
C ASN A 87 18.83 -1.09 -16.34
N ALA A 88 18.82 -1.22 -17.66
CA ALA A 88 18.97 -0.11 -18.59
C ALA A 88 17.70 0.72 -18.71
N GLY A 89 16.52 0.11 -18.55
CA GLY A 89 15.25 0.81 -18.39
C GLY A 89 15.24 1.63 -17.10
N GLU A 90 15.67 1.07 -15.98
CA GLU A 90 15.84 1.80 -14.71
C GLU A 90 16.86 2.95 -14.85
N ARG A 91 17.97 2.74 -15.54
CA ARG A 91 18.92 3.83 -15.83
C ARG A 91 18.38 4.84 -16.84
N GLY A 92 17.60 4.41 -17.82
CA GLY A 92 16.94 5.27 -18.81
C GLY A 92 15.89 6.17 -18.18
N VAL A 93 15.17 5.68 -17.17
CA VAL A 93 14.28 6.47 -16.31
C VAL A 93 15.07 7.51 -15.50
N ARG A 94 16.34 7.25 -15.17
CA ARG A 94 17.25 8.27 -14.61
C ARG A 94 17.87 9.22 -15.66
N ILE A 95 17.74 8.90 -16.96
CA ILE A 95 18.27 9.71 -18.08
C ILE A 95 17.18 10.60 -18.70
N LEU A 96 15.91 10.15 -18.69
CA LEU A 96 14.80 11.11 -18.66
C LEU A 96 15.03 11.93 -17.38
N GLY A 97 15.13 13.24 -17.51
CA GLY A 97 15.62 14.10 -16.45
C GLY A 97 14.78 14.03 -15.17
N PRO A 98 15.18 14.77 -14.12
CA PRO A 98 14.42 14.88 -12.86
C PRO A 98 12.94 15.27 -13.04
N GLU A 99 12.57 15.79 -14.21
CA GLU A 99 11.21 16.19 -14.57
C GLU A 99 10.24 15.02 -14.84
N ASP A 100 10.74 13.80 -15.06
CA ASP A 100 9.93 12.61 -15.39
C ASP A 100 10.00 11.52 -14.30
N GLU A 101 10.41 11.86 -13.07
CA GLU A 101 10.51 10.92 -11.93
C GLU A 101 9.13 10.31 -11.56
N TRP A 102 8.03 11.03 -11.83
CA TRP A 102 6.66 10.51 -11.72
C TRP A 102 6.35 9.37 -12.72
N ALA A 103 7.12 9.26 -13.80
CA ALA A 103 6.93 8.29 -14.88
C ALA A 103 7.70 6.97 -14.66
N GLU A 104 8.13 6.68 -13.42
CA GLU A 104 8.66 5.36 -13.07
C GLU A 104 7.71 4.26 -13.54
N ARG A 105 8.21 3.39 -14.43
CA ARG A 105 7.39 2.38 -15.11
C ARG A 105 6.95 1.33 -14.10
N GLY A 106 5.72 1.46 -13.60
CA GLY A 106 5.16 0.59 -12.57
C GLY A 106 4.48 1.33 -11.42
N SER A 107 4.54 2.66 -11.39
CA SER A 107 3.86 3.48 -10.38
C SER A 107 2.36 3.22 -10.35
N ASP A 108 1.83 2.93 -9.15
CA ASP A 108 0.40 2.73 -8.95
C ASP A 108 -0.30 4.09 -8.75
N TYR A 109 -0.93 4.60 -9.81
CA TYR A 109 -1.72 5.83 -9.81
C TYR A 109 -3.01 5.77 -8.96
N ARG A 110 -3.18 4.74 -8.13
CA ARG A 110 -4.22 4.70 -7.09
C ARG A 110 -3.75 5.29 -5.77
N GLN A 111 -2.44 5.41 -5.57
CA GLN A 111 -1.83 5.92 -4.34
C GLN A 111 -1.82 7.44 -4.34
N GLU A 112 -2.22 8.05 -3.23
CA GLU A 112 -2.34 9.50 -3.06
C GLU A 112 -0.98 10.19 -3.23
N SER A 113 0.08 9.62 -2.64
CA SER A 113 1.45 10.14 -2.75
C SER A 113 1.98 10.23 -4.18
N VAL A 114 1.60 9.29 -5.06
CA VAL A 114 2.02 9.28 -6.47
C VAL A 114 1.22 10.34 -7.24
N ILE A 115 -0.08 10.47 -6.94
CA ILE A 115 -0.97 11.46 -7.56
C ILE A 115 -0.51 12.88 -7.24
N ASP A 116 -0.07 13.12 -6.00
CA ASP A 116 0.40 14.44 -5.56
C ASP A 116 1.76 14.83 -6.18
N GLN A 117 2.53 13.83 -6.64
CA GLN A 117 3.81 14.04 -7.33
C GLN A 117 3.65 14.28 -8.84
N LEU A 118 2.44 14.14 -9.40
CA LEU A 118 2.23 14.38 -10.83
C LEU A 118 2.36 15.86 -11.17
N PRO A 119 3.14 16.21 -12.20
CA PRO A 119 3.12 17.54 -12.77
C PRO A 119 1.78 17.90 -13.39
N GLU A 120 1.44 19.18 -13.37
CA GLU A 120 0.26 19.69 -14.05
C GLU A 120 0.40 19.60 -15.58
N GLU A 121 1.64 19.62 -16.12
CA GLU A 121 1.95 19.59 -17.55
C GLU A 121 2.95 18.45 -17.90
N TRP A 122 2.81 17.85 -19.10
CA TRP A 122 3.53 16.63 -19.54
C TRP A 122 5.01 16.87 -19.97
N SER A 123 5.67 17.94 -19.52
CA SER A 123 6.96 18.49 -20.01
C SER A 123 6.89 19.27 -21.34
N GLU A 124 7.69 20.34 -21.45
CA GLU A 124 7.79 21.20 -22.64
C GLU A 124 8.29 20.43 -23.87
N ASN A 125 9.23 19.50 -23.65
CA ASN A 125 9.83 18.68 -24.71
C ASN A 125 8.85 17.66 -25.32
N ALA A 126 7.87 17.21 -24.55
CA ALA A 126 6.84 16.30 -25.04
C ALA A 126 5.65 17.07 -25.65
N SER A 127 5.31 18.24 -25.10
CA SER A 127 4.33 19.16 -25.68
C SER A 127 4.71 19.61 -27.10
N THR A 128 6.00 19.84 -27.35
CA THR A 128 6.51 20.19 -28.70
C THR A 128 6.50 19.02 -29.68
N LYS A 129 6.71 17.79 -29.21
CA LYS A 129 6.73 16.57 -30.05
C LYS A 129 5.33 16.05 -30.37
N SER A 130 4.37 16.22 -29.46
CA SER A 130 3.01 15.66 -29.59
C SER A 130 1.98 16.47 -28.78
N PRO A 131 1.49 17.60 -29.32
CA PRO A 131 0.62 18.52 -28.59
C PRO A 131 -0.75 17.90 -28.22
N GLU A 132 -1.30 17.02 -29.07
CA GLU A 132 -2.56 16.33 -28.79
C GLU A 132 -2.48 15.40 -27.57
N GLN A 133 -1.32 14.78 -27.34
CA GLN A 133 -1.11 13.87 -26.22
C GLN A 133 -0.88 14.64 -24.93
N ALA A 134 -0.17 15.78 -25.00
CA ALA A 134 -0.01 16.69 -23.88
C ALA A 134 -1.36 17.24 -23.38
N ALA A 135 -2.25 17.66 -24.29
CA ALA A 135 -3.59 18.12 -23.92
C ALA A 135 -4.44 17.02 -23.25
N LYS A 136 -4.33 15.77 -23.74
CA LYS A 136 -5.01 14.63 -23.11
C LYS A 136 -4.45 14.33 -21.73
N PHE A 137 -3.14 14.48 -21.53
CA PHE A 137 -2.55 14.30 -20.21
C PHE A 137 -3.09 15.31 -19.20
N THR A 138 -3.14 16.59 -19.55
CA THR A 138 -3.62 17.63 -18.63
C THR A 138 -5.10 17.41 -18.28
N GLU A 139 -5.93 16.99 -19.23
CA GLU A 139 -7.32 16.61 -18.95
C GLU A 139 -7.40 15.42 -17.96
N LEU A 140 -6.59 14.38 -18.20
CA LEU A 140 -6.58 13.18 -17.36
C LEU A 140 -6.00 13.45 -15.96
N SER A 141 -4.96 14.26 -15.84
CA SER A 141 -4.36 14.63 -14.55
C SER A 141 -5.36 15.40 -13.68
N GLN A 142 -6.05 16.39 -14.25
CA GLN A 142 -7.13 17.12 -13.58
C GLN A 142 -8.28 16.21 -13.15
N ARG A 143 -8.68 15.26 -14.01
CA ARG A 143 -9.72 14.29 -13.66
C ARG A 143 -9.26 13.38 -12.51
N LEU A 144 -8.00 12.99 -12.49
CA LEU A 144 -7.43 12.12 -11.48
C LEU A 144 -7.39 12.82 -10.12
N THR A 145 -6.89 14.06 -10.05
CA THR A 145 -6.88 14.86 -8.81
C THR A 145 -8.28 15.10 -8.27
N ALA A 146 -9.25 15.42 -9.15
CA ALA A 146 -10.65 15.58 -8.74
C ALA A 146 -11.28 14.28 -8.18
N LEU A 147 -10.94 13.12 -8.74
CA LEU A 147 -11.39 11.82 -8.23
C LEU A 147 -10.68 11.46 -6.92
N ASN A 148 -9.41 11.82 -6.76
CA ASN A 148 -8.66 11.62 -5.53
C ASN A 148 -9.27 12.42 -4.38
N GLU A 149 -9.62 13.69 -4.62
CA GLU A 149 -10.28 14.54 -3.63
C GLU A 149 -11.65 13.98 -3.20
N LYS A 150 -12.46 13.50 -4.16
CA LYS A 150 -13.72 12.81 -3.83
C LYS A 150 -13.50 11.56 -2.97
N ARG A 151 -12.43 10.81 -3.27
CA ARG A 151 -12.05 9.62 -2.49
C ARG A 151 -11.62 10.02 -1.07
N ARG A 152 -10.85 11.09 -0.90
CA ARG A 152 -10.44 11.63 0.40
C ARG A 152 -11.64 11.99 1.26
N ILE A 153 -12.58 12.76 0.73
CA ILE A 153 -13.82 13.15 1.42
C ILE A 153 -14.64 11.92 1.82
N ALA A 154 -14.74 10.91 0.94
CA ALA A 154 -15.47 9.68 1.24
C ALA A 154 -14.80 8.87 2.38
N ARG A 155 -13.46 8.79 2.39
CA ARG A 155 -12.70 8.15 3.48
C ARG A 155 -12.90 8.88 4.80
N GLU A 156 -12.84 10.21 4.81
CA GLU A 156 -13.08 11.00 6.03
C GLU A 156 -14.50 10.85 6.57
N ARG A 157 -15.50 10.72 5.70
CA ARG A 157 -16.87 10.39 6.11
C ARG A 157 -16.93 9.01 6.76
N LEU A 158 -16.31 8.02 6.12
CA LEU A 158 -16.26 6.65 6.64
C LEU A 158 -15.56 6.58 8.00
N GLU A 159 -14.42 7.25 8.17
CA GLU A 159 -13.70 7.29 9.44
C GLU A 159 -14.51 8.00 10.54
N ARG A 160 -15.26 9.07 10.19
CA ARG A 160 -16.21 9.68 11.13
C ARG A 160 -17.31 8.71 11.56
N TYR A 161 -17.90 7.98 10.62
CA TYR A 161 -18.94 7.00 10.93
C TYR A 161 -18.40 5.83 11.75
N LYS A 162 -17.18 5.36 11.49
CA LYS A 162 -16.53 4.33 12.33
C LYS A 162 -16.33 4.81 13.76
N ARG A 163 -15.80 6.02 13.96
CA ARG A 163 -15.64 6.59 15.32
C ARG A 163 -16.98 6.72 16.04
N LEU A 164 -18.03 7.18 15.33
CA LEU A 164 -19.38 7.21 15.87
C LEU A 164 -19.88 5.81 16.22
N GLN A 165 -19.65 4.83 15.35
CA GLN A 165 -20.03 3.45 15.57
C GLN A 165 -19.29 2.84 16.78
N GLU A 166 -18.00 3.13 16.94
CA GLU A 166 -17.21 2.74 18.11
C GLU A 166 -17.74 3.38 19.39
N MET A 167 -18.12 4.67 19.36
CA MET A 167 -18.74 5.30 20.52
C MET A 167 -20.11 4.70 20.84
N VAL A 168 -20.94 4.42 19.83
CA VAL A 168 -22.27 3.82 20.02
C VAL A 168 -22.16 2.36 20.47
N SER A 169 -21.19 1.59 19.99
CA SER A 169 -21.00 0.21 20.44
C SER A 169 -20.63 0.13 21.93
N LEU A 170 -19.97 1.16 22.48
CA LEU A 170 -19.70 1.26 23.92
C LEU A 170 -20.98 1.50 24.76
N LEU A 171 -22.06 2.01 24.17
CA LEU A 171 -23.34 2.24 24.86
C LEU A 171 -24.16 0.95 25.03
N GLY A 172 -23.72 -0.18 24.45
CA GLY A 172 -24.39 -1.48 24.52
C GLY A 172 -25.50 -1.65 23.46
N GLU A 173 -25.63 -2.86 22.90
CA GLU A 173 -26.64 -3.16 21.87
C GLU A 173 -28.08 -3.24 22.43
N ASP A 174 -28.22 -3.55 23.73
CA ASP A 174 -29.52 -3.84 24.36
C ASP A 174 -30.12 -2.65 25.13
N ALA A 175 -29.31 -1.65 25.47
CA ALA A 175 -29.77 -0.43 26.14
C ALA A 175 -30.07 0.62 25.06
N GLY A 176 -31.35 1.00 24.92
CA GLY A 176 -31.74 2.01 23.95
C GLY A 176 -30.87 3.25 24.09
N VAL A 177 -30.25 3.70 22.99
CA VAL A 177 -29.33 4.87 22.98
C VAL A 177 -29.95 6.11 23.65
N GLN A 178 -31.28 6.19 23.74
CA GLN A 178 -32.03 7.25 24.42
C GLN A 178 -31.90 7.26 25.95
N ASP A 179 -31.75 6.10 26.59
CA ASP A 179 -31.64 6.02 28.06
C ASP A 179 -30.26 6.49 28.54
N ASN A 180 -29.24 6.27 27.71
CA ASN A 180 -27.86 6.71 27.94
C ASN A 180 -27.59 8.17 27.51
N LEU A 181 -28.56 8.85 26.92
CA LEU A 181 -28.48 10.27 26.58
C LEU A 181 -28.91 11.12 27.79
N ILE A 182 -28.18 12.20 28.06
CA ILE A 182 -28.55 13.18 29.11
C ILE A 182 -29.83 13.89 28.67
N THR A 183 -30.97 13.32 29.02
CA THR A 183 -32.28 13.90 28.81
C THR A 183 -32.66 14.76 30.02
N ARG A 184 -33.52 15.77 29.79
CA ARG A 184 -34.10 16.58 30.88
C ARG A 184 -35.04 15.67 31.68
N ASN A 185 -34.81 15.54 32.99
CA ASN A 185 -35.35 14.50 33.88
C ASN A 185 -34.80 13.08 33.65
N GLY A 186 -33.58 12.95 33.11
CA GLY A 186 -32.93 11.64 32.91
C GLY A 186 -32.37 11.02 34.21
N GLU A 187 -31.97 9.75 34.15
CA GLU A 187 -31.46 9.01 35.31
C GLU A 187 -30.27 9.71 35.99
N VAL A 188 -29.39 10.34 35.19
CA VAL A 188 -28.24 11.12 35.70
C VAL A 188 -28.70 12.31 36.54
N GLU A 189 -29.77 13.01 36.17
CA GLU A 189 -30.28 14.15 36.94
C GLU A 189 -30.86 13.68 38.28
N VAL A 190 -31.55 12.53 38.28
CA VAL A 190 -32.05 11.88 39.50
C VAL A 190 -30.89 11.46 40.42
N GLU A 191 -29.82 10.91 39.88
CA GLU A 191 -28.63 10.56 40.66
C GLU A 191 -27.89 11.80 41.19
N LEU A 192 -27.78 12.87 40.40
CA LEU A 192 -27.21 14.13 40.86
C LEU A 192 -28.05 14.77 41.98
N GLU A 193 -29.38 14.69 41.91
CA GLU A 193 -30.24 15.12 43.01
C GLU A 193 -30.08 14.26 44.27
N LYS A 194 -29.92 12.94 44.12
CA LYS A 194 -29.60 12.05 45.25
C LYS A 194 -28.24 12.41 45.86
N MET A 195 -27.21 12.66 45.04
CA MET A 195 -25.90 13.14 45.51
C MET A 195 -25.99 14.48 46.23
N ARG A 196 -26.77 15.46 45.73
CA ARG A 196 -26.98 16.75 46.40
C ARG A 196 -27.63 16.57 47.77
N ARG A 197 -28.64 15.70 47.87
CA ARG A 197 -29.28 15.35 49.15
C ARG A 197 -28.30 14.66 50.10
N LEU A 198 -27.46 13.75 49.58
CA LEU A 198 -26.43 13.09 50.38
C LEU A 198 -25.38 14.09 50.88
N MET A 199 -24.90 15.00 50.02
CA MET A 199 -23.96 16.07 50.38
C MET A 199 -24.52 16.98 51.46
N LEU A 200 -25.80 17.40 51.37
CA LEU A 200 -26.45 18.19 52.41
C LEU A 200 -26.51 17.46 53.77
N ARG A 201 -26.67 16.13 53.74
CA ARG A 201 -26.64 15.30 54.96
C ARG A 201 -25.23 15.15 55.50
N VAL A 202 -24.24 14.94 54.62
CA VAL A 202 -22.83 14.82 55.01
C VAL A 202 -22.30 16.15 55.57
N THR A 203 -22.61 17.29 54.95
CA THR A 203 -22.21 18.60 55.48
C THR A 203 -22.87 18.91 56.82
N ARG A 204 -24.15 18.53 57.01
CA ARG A 204 -24.79 18.59 58.34
C ARG A 204 -24.15 17.66 59.37
N GLY A 205 -23.82 16.43 58.97
CA GLY A 205 -23.16 15.45 59.84
C GLY A 205 -21.75 15.90 60.24
N VAL A 206 -20.97 16.44 59.31
CA VAL A 206 -19.62 16.99 59.55
C VAL A 206 -19.69 18.28 60.35
N GLY A 207 -20.63 19.19 60.05
CA GLY A 207 -20.83 20.40 60.87
C GLY A 207 -21.29 20.11 62.30
N ALA A 208 -22.08 19.05 62.51
CA ALA A 208 -22.44 18.58 63.85
C ALA A 208 -21.26 17.90 64.59
N LEU A 209 -20.29 17.34 63.86
CA LEU A 209 -19.05 16.80 64.42
C LEU A 209 -18.03 17.91 64.74
N GLU A 210 -17.91 18.94 63.90
CA GLU A 210 -17.09 20.13 64.17
C GLU A 210 -17.66 20.99 65.32
N GLY A 211 -18.99 21.12 65.40
CA GLY A 211 -19.66 21.78 66.52
C GLY A 211 -19.58 21.02 67.85
N LYS A 212 -19.22 19.72 67.83
CA LYS A 212 -18.88 18.94 69.02
C LYS A 212 -17.42 19.03 69.43
N GLY A 213 -16.57 19.67 68.62
CA GLY A 213 -15.15 19.91 68.91
C GLY A 213 -14.83 21.31 69.46
N GLN A 214 -15.78 22.25 69.40
CA GLN A 214 -15.64 23.61 69.91
C GLN A 214 -16.91 24.01 70.65
N GLY A 215 -17.00 23.70 71.95
CA GLY A 215 -18.09 24.19 72.79
C GLY A 215 -18.49 23.25 73.92
N GLU A 216 -17.57 22.97 74.85
CA GLU A 216 -17.94 22.54 76.21
C GLU A 216 -17.23 23.46 77.22
N GLU A 217 -17.74 24.69 77.34
CA GLU A 217 -17.91 25.34 78.64
C GLU A 217 -19.43 25.33 78.87
N MET A 218 -19.90 24.33 79.63
CA MET A 218 -21.28 24.25 80.10
C MET A 218 -21.45 25.23 81.27
N ASP A 219 -22.39 26.15 81.12
CA ASP A 219 -23.07 26.80 82.24
C ASP A 219 -24.47 27.21 81.77
N VAL A 220 -25.48 26.37 82.01
CA VAL A 220 -26.88 26.80 82.13
C VAL A 220 -27.65 25.79 83.01
N ASP A 221 -27.78 26.10 84.29
CA ASP A 221 -28.92 25.67 85.11
C ASP A 221 -30.03 26.73 84.95
N VAL A 222 -31.12 26.43 84.25
CA VAL A 222 -32.47 26.99 84.51
C VAL A 222 -33.53 25.98 84.04
N GLU A 223 -34.35 25.56 84.99
CA GLU A 223 -35.52 24.69 84.88
C GLU A 223 -36.56 25.17 83.84
N GLY A 224 -37.17 24.23 83.11
CA GLY A 224 -38.33 24.47 82.25
C GLY A 224 -38.87 23.17 81.67
N GLU A 225 -40.09 22.83 82.05
CA GLU A 225 -40.82 21.59 81.75
C GLU A 225 -40.94 21.25 80.25
N GLY A 226 -40.93 19.94 79.95
CA GLY A 226 -41.65 19.33 78.83
C GLY A 226 -40.81 18.93 77.62
N ASP A 227 -40.45 17.63 77.51
CA ASP A 227 -40.51 16.89 76.22
C ASP A 227 -40.19 15.39 76.36
N GLY A 228 -40.89 14.71 77.28
CA GLY A 228 -40.87 13.24 77.38
C GLY A 228 -41.74 12.51 76.34
N GLU A 229 -42.50 13.24 75.51
CA GLU A 229 -43.55 12.63 74.67
C GLU A 229 -43.21 12.56 73.17
N GLU A 230 -42.24 13.32 72.66
CA GLU A 230 -41.95 13.33 71.22
C GLU A 230 -41.03 12.18 70.77
N GLN A 231 -40.12 11.72 71.63
CA GLN A 231 -39.21 10.62 71.28
C GLN A 231 -39.94 9.27 71.21
N GLY A 232 -41.03 9.09 71.96
CA GLY A 232 -41.86 7.88 71.92
C GLY A 232 -42.66 7.73 70.62
N LYS A 233 -43.16 8.84 70.06
CA LYS A 233 -43.97 8.82 68.82
C LYS A 233 -43.12 8.47 67.59
N ILE A 234 -41.87 8.92 67.56
CA ILE A 234 -40.94 8.62 66.46
C ILE A 234 -40.52 7.14 66.48
N PHE A 235 -40.35 6.54 67.66
CA PHE A 235 -40.02 5.11 67.78
C PHE A 235 -41.22 4.20 67.47
N ALA A 236 -42.45 4.64 67.77
CA ALA A 236 -43.67 3.91 67.43
C ALA A 236 -43.98 3.92 65.91
N LEU A 237 -43.63 4.99 65.18
CA LEU A 237 -43.77 5.05 63.72
C LEU A 237 -42.69 4.27 62.96
N LEU A 238 -41.54 3.99 63.59
CA LEU A 238 -40.43 3.27 62.97
C LEU A 238 -40.46 1.75 63.26
N SER A 239 -41.27 1.30 64.23
CA SER A 239 -41.36 -0.13 64.61
C SER A 239 -42.53 -0.88 63.99
N GLY A 240 -43.36 -0.22 63.17
CA GLY A 240 -44.19 -0.84 62.12
C GLY A 240 -44.75 -2.24 62.41
N ASP A 241 -45.56 -2.36 63.48
CA ASP A 241 -46.49 -3.47 63.70
C ASP A 241 -47.81 -2.88 64.25
N VAL A 242 -48.61 -2.30 63.35
CA VAL A 242 -50.09 -2.39 63.24
C VAL A 242 -50.46 -2.17 61.78
#